data_AF-A0A645HV22-F1
#
_entry.id   AF-A0A645HV22-F1
#
_cell.length_a   1.000
_cell.length_b   1.000
_cell.length_c   1.000
_cell.angle_alpha   90.00
_cell.angle_beta   90.00
_cell.angle_gamma   90.00
#
_symmetry.space_group_name_H-M   'P 1'
#
loop_
_entity.id
_entity.type
_entity.pdbx_description
1 polymer ?
#
loop_
_entity_poly.entity_id
_entity_poly.type
_entity_poly.pdbx_seq_one_letter_code
_entity_poly.pdbx_strand_id
1 'polypeptide(L)'
;METPDTLMVTYKYPGFNIIWDHACGIGNGLFGLREGLAFFGENGTLILTRHGWEVMPEQAVNSRNFPYCYPCNDEKKPNTLRMEAVEKKTGGGKGLYLHAGNMLECMRSRQLPNADIAIGAKVAKLSHIGNISCRVGSALNWDNETGTFDHLEANRLAKASYREPWKLPKL
;
A
#
# COMPACT_ATOMS: atom_id res chain seq x y z
N MET A 1 -13.75 19.33 6.80
CA MET A 1 -12.75 18.89 5.81
C MET A 1 -13.13 17.47 5.39
N GLU A 2 -13.38 17.21 4.11
CA GLU A 2 -13.77 15.85 3.67
C GLU A 2 -12.55 14.93 3.58
N THR A 3 -11.47 15.35 2.93
CA THR A 3 -10.19 14.61 2.94
C THR A 3 -9.05 15.60 3.08
N PRO A 4 -8.09 15.35 3.98
CA PRO A 4 -6.92 16.20 4.10
C PRO A 4 -6.05 16.10 2.84
N ASP A 5 -5.33 17.17 2.53
CA ASP A 5 -4.31 17.21 1.50
C ASP A 5 -3.09 16.37 1.86
N THR A 6 -2.73 16.34 3.15
CA THR A 6 -1.66 15.50 3.72
C THR A 6 -2.21 14.51 4.74
N LEU A 7 -1.90 13.22 4.60
CA LEU A 7 -2.32 12.17 5.52
C LEU A 7 -1.34 11.00 5.55
N MET A 8 -0.95 10.62 6.76
CA MET A 8 -0.26 9.37 7.04
C MET A 8 -1.20 8.41 7.77
N VAL A 9 -1.26 7.15 7.32
CA VAL A 9 -2.07 6.09 7.92
C VAL A 9 -1.24 4.83 8.10
N THR A 10 -1.32 4.22 9.28
CA THR A 10 -0.74 2.89 9.53
C THR A 10 -1.85 1.85 9.60
N TYR A 11 -1.75 0.82 8.78
CA TYR A 11 -2.63 -0.35 8.80
C TYR A 11 -1.88 -1.53 9.38
N LYS A 12 -2.49 -2.19 10.36
CA LYS A 12 -1.97 -3.41 10.98
C LYS A 12 -2.64 -4.63 10.37
N TYR A 13 -1.84 -5.54 9.83
CA TYR A 13 -2.25 -6.89 9.45
C TYR A 13 -1.55 -7.92 10.34
N PRO A 14 -2.02 -9.19 10.39
CA PRO A 14 -1.40 -10.21 11.25
C PRO A 14 0.10 -10.45 11.02
N GLY A 15 0.58 -10.31 9.78
CA GLY A 15 1.98 -10.61 9.42
C GLY A 15 2.80 -9.41 8.94
N PHE A 16 2.19 -8.25 8.71
CA PHE A 16 2.89 -7.07 8.21
C PHE A 16 2.09 -5.80 8.54
N ASN A 17 2.73 -4.65 8.38
CA ASN A 17 2.06 -3.36 8.45
C ASN A 17 2.18 -2.66 7.11
N ILE A 18 1.19 -1.84 6.79
CA ILE A 18 1.28 -0.88 5.69
C ILE A 18 1.37 0.51 6.31
N ILE A 19 2.34 1.30 5.89
CA ILE A 19 2.36 2.74 6.14
C ILE A 19 2.03 3.40 4.81
N TRP A 20 0.92 4.13 4.79
CA TRP A 20 0.51 4.95 3.67
C TRP A 20 0.81 6.40 4.00
N ASP A 21 1.55 7.07 3.13
CA ASP A 21 1.84 8.50 3.23
C ASP A 21 1.40 9.17 1.93
N HIS A 22 0.63 10.24 2.06
CA HIS A 22 0.11 11.01 0.94
C HIS A 22 0.18 12.50 1.24
N ALA A 23 0.68 13.27 0.27
CA ALA A 23 0.65 14.72 0.28
C ALA A 23 0.31 15.23 -1.12
N CYS A 24 -0.83 15.91 -1.26
CA CYS A 24 -1.26 16.48 -2.53
C CYS A 24 -0.42 17.71 -2.87
N GLY A 25 0.08 17.77 -4.11
CA GLY A 25 0.88 18.91 -4.59
C GLY A 25 2.32 18.96 -4.09
N ILE A 26 2.76 17.98 -3.30
CA ILE A 26 4.15 17.84 -2.84
C ILE A 26 4.77 16.63 -3.55
N GLY A 27 5.93 16.83 -4.19
CA GLY A 27 6.55 15.83 -5.06
C GLY A 27 7.74 15.08 -4.45
N ASN A 28 8.01 15.26 -3.16
CA ASN A 28 9.18 14.67 -2.50
C ASN A 28 8.72 13.67 -1.44
N GLY A 29 8.63 12.41 -1.82
CA GLY A 29 8.24 11.30 -0.96
C GLY A 29 9.42 10.45 -0.49
N LEU A 30 9.10 9.25 -0.02
CA LEU A 30 10.08 8.30 0.50
C LEU A 30 11.16 7.96 -0.55
N PHE A 31 12.41 7.82 -0.11
CA PHE A 31 13.58 7.59 -0.96
C PHE A 31 13.85 8.68 -2.01
N GLY A 32 13.34 9.90 -1.80
CA GLY A 32 13.47 11.00 -2.77
C GLY A 32 12.66 10.76 -4.05
N LEU A 33 11.65 9.89 -3.99
CA LEU A 33 10.78 9.55 -5.12
C LEU A 33 9.45 10.30 -5.01
N ARG A 34 8.89 10.66 -6.17
CA ARG A 34 7.59 11.36 -6.21
C ARG A 34 6.43 10.46 -5.80
N GLU A 35 6.46 9.20 -6.22
CA GLU A 35 5.52 8.17 -5.83
C GLU A 35 6.19 6.80 -5.86
N GLY A 36 5.64 5.84 -5.13
CA GLY A 36 6.12 4.47 -5.19
C GLY A 36 5.55 3.59 -4.09
N LEU A 37 6.00 2.34 -4.10
CA LEU A 37 5.78 1.34 -3.07
C LEU A 37 7.14 0.80 -2.64
N ALA A 38 7.31 0.60 -1.33
CA ALA A 38 8.50 -0.05 -0.79
C ALA A 38 8.10 -1.26 0.04
N PHE A 39 8.79 -2.37 -0.17
CA PHE A 39 8.71 -3.56 0.68
C PHE A 39 10.00 -3.69 1.47
N PHE A 40 9.88 -3.64 2.79
CA PHE A 40 11.00 -3.79 3.71
C PHE A 40 11.10 -5.25 4.15
N GLY A 41 12.26 -5.86 3.92
CA GLY A 41 12.53 -7.24 4.32
C GLY A 41 13.88 -7.38 5.01
N GLU A 42 14.18 -8.56 5.55
CA GLU A 42 15.43 -8.80 6.29
C GLU A 42 16.70 -8.68 5.42
N ASN A 43 16.58 -9.02 4.14
CA ASN A 43 17.70 -9.06 3.19
C ASN A 43 17.86 -7.78 2.37
N GLY A 44 16.80 -6.98 2.25
CA GLY A 44 16.78 -5.82 1.38
C GLY A 44 15.43 -5.12 1.36
N THR A 45 15.44 -3.93 0.79
CA THR A 45 14.24 -3.14 0.53
C THR A 45 13.98 -3.09 -0.98
N LEU A 46 12.84 -3.62 -1.43
CA LEU A 46 12.39 -3.50 -2.83
C LEU A 46 11.63 -2.19 -2.98
N ILE A 47 12.10 -1.32 -3.88
CA ILE A 47 11.47 -0.05 -4.21
C ILE A 47 10.89 -0.15 -5.62
N LEU A 48 9.60 0.11 -5.76
CA LEU A 48 8.84 -0.01 -7.00
C LEU A 48 8.16 1.33 -7.34
N THR A 49 8.37 1.78 -8.57
CA THR A 49 7.73 2.98 -9.14
C THR A 49 7.21 2.68 -10.54
N ARG A 50 6.54 3.66 -11.15
CA ARG A 50 6.18 3.59 -12.58
C ARG A 50 7.40 3.58 -13.51
N HIS A 51 8.55 4.08 -13.04
CA HIS A 51 9.80 4.14 -13.80
C HIS A 51 10.63 2.85 -13.70
N GLY A 52 10.18 1.88 -12.92
CA GLY A 52 10.91 0.62 -12.71
C GLY A 52 10.99 0.26 -11.24
N TRP A 53 11.85 -0.71 -10.95
CA TRP A 53 12.11 -1.17 -9.60
C TRP A 53 13.59 -1.44 -9.36
N GLU A 54 14.00 -1.34 -8.11
CA GLU A 54 15.33 -1.67 -7.62
C GLU A 54 15.26 -2.31 -6.24
N VAL A 55 16.28 -3.09 -5.90
CA VAL A 55 16.43 -3.66 -4.57
C VAL A 55 17.66 -3.03 -3.94
N MET A 56 17.48 -2.42 -2.78
CA MET A 56 18.56 -1.98 -1.92
C MET A 56 18.91 -3.12 -0.95
N PRO A 57 20.04 -3.82 -1.11
CA PRO A 57 20.41 -4.90 -0.21
C PRO A 57 20.74 -4.35 1.18
N GLU A 58 20.28 -5.03 2.23
CA GLU A 58 20.63 -4.68 3.60
C GLU A 58 22.08 -5.05 3.88
N GLN A 59 22.73 -4.25 4.72
CA GLN A 59 24.08 -4.52 5.20
C GLN A 59 24.03 -5.26 6.54
N ALA A 60 24.89 -6.27 6.70
CA ALA A 60 25.12 -6.87 7.99
C ALA A 60 25.78 -5.83 8.91
N VAL A 61 25.03 -5.32 9.88
CA VAL A 61 25.54 -4.33 10.83
C VAL A 61 26.43 -5.02 11.86
N ASN A 62 27.64 -4.49 12.09
CA ASN A 62 28.50 -4.92 13.19
C ASN A 62 27.99 -4.32 14.49
N SER A 63 27.07 -4.99 15.15
CA SER A 63 26.58 -4.51 16.43
C SER A 63 27.45 -5.06 17.57
N ARG A 64 28.64 -4.51 17.73
CA ARG A 64 29.39 -4.71 18.98
C ARG A 64 28.89 -3.82 20.12
N ASN A 65 28.12 -2.76 19.81
CA ASN A 65 27.61 -1.77 20.78
C ASN A 65 26.08 -1.64 20.81
N PHE A 66 25.32 -2.44 20.06
CA PHE A 66 23.85 -2.43 20.15
C PHE A 66 23.38 -3.78 20.76
N PRO A 67 22.73 -3.79 21.94
CA PRO A 67 22.42 -5.03 22.66
C PRO A 67 21.34 -5.92 22.00
N TYR A 68 20.85 -5.57 20.81
CA TYR A 68 19.76 -6.26 20.10
C TYR A 68 20.09 -6.66 18.65
N CYS A 69 21.36 -6.92 18.33
CA CYS A 69 21.70 -7.54 17.05
C CYS A 69 21.19 -8.98 16.95
N TYR A 70 20.10 -9.12 16.20
CA TYR A 70 19.46 -10.36 15.87
C TYR A 70 19.95 -10.85 14.49
N PRO A 71 20.34 -12.13 14.34
CA PRO A 71 21.27 -12.92 15.14
C PRO A 71 22.74 -12.63 14.76
N CYS A 72 23.63 -12.65 15.77
CA CYS A 72 25.08 -12.69 15.60
C CYS A 72 25.54 -14.13 15.41
N ASN A 73 25.02 -14.84 14.42
CA ASN A 73 25.64 -16.09 13.99
C ASN A 73 26.93 -15.73 13.22
N ASP A 74 28.02 -16.47 13.47
CA ASP A 74 29.35 -16.28 12.85
C ASP A 74 29.32 -16.34 11.31
N GLU A 75 28.17 -16.72 10.73
CA GLU A 75 27.89 -16.73 9.29
C GLU A 75 27.78 -15.33 8.67
N LYS A 76 27.24 -14.34 9.40
CA LYS A 76 27.01 -12.99 8.86
C LYS A 76 28.21 -12.10 9.13
N LYS A 77 29.13 -12.02 8.15
CA LYS A 77 30.28 -11.11 8.20
C LYS A 77 29.80 -9.66 8.25
N PRO A 78 30.27 -8.82 9.19
CA PRO A 78 29.84 -7.44 9.22
C PRO A 78 30.29 -6.66 7.98
N ASN A 79 29.52 -5.64 7.60
CA ASN A 79 29.71 -4.82 6.40
C ASN A 79 29.63 -5.60 5.08
N THR A 80 29.04 -6.79 5.06
CA THR A 80 28.68 -7.48 3.82
C THR A 80 27.20 -7.32 3.52
N LEU A 81 26.85 -7.37 2.23
CA LEU A 81 25.46 -7.40 1.81
C LEU A 81 24.80 -8.73 2.24
N ARG A 82 23.54 -8.68 2.66
CA ARG A 82 22.75 -9.86 3.04
C ARG A 82 22.18 -10.63 1.83
N MET A 83 22.26 -10.03 0.65
CA MET A 83 21.94 -10.66 -0.62
C MET A 83 22.77 -10.03 -1.74
N GLU A 84 22.83 -10.71 -2.89
CA GLU A 84 23.44 -10.14 -4.09
C GLU A 84 22.69 -8.89 -4.55
N ALA A 85 23.43 -7.90 -5.04
CA ALA A 85 22.84 -6.71 -5.60
C ALA A 85 22.07 -7.06 -6.88
N VAL A 86 20.81 -6.64 -6.93
CA VAL A 86 19.98 -6.80 -8.12
C VAL A 86 20.11 -5.54 -8.97
N GLU A 87 20.44 -5.71 -10.24
CA GLU A 87 20.47 -4.60 -11.18
C GLU A 87 19.08 -3.96 -11.31
N LYS A 88 19.03 -2.63 -11.21
CA LYS A 88 17.82 -1.83 -11.41
C LYS A 88 17.15 -2.18 -12.73
N LYS A 89 15.84 -2.44 -12.69
CA LYS A 89 15.03 -2.72 -13.87
C LYS A 89 14.17 -1.51 -14.20
N THR A 90 14.30 -1.01 -15.43
CA THR A 90 13.54 0.13 -15.91
C THR A 90 12.13 -0.30 -16.31
N GLY A 91 11.16 0.57 -16.02
CA GLY A 91 9.78 0.40 -16.43
C GLY A 91 9.60 0.74 -17.91
N GLY A 92 8.74 0.01 -18.59
CA GLY A 92 8.48 0.23 -20.02
C GLY A 92 7.66 1.49 -20.34
N GLY A 93 7.22 2.27 -19.33
CA GLY A 93 6.44 3.51 -19.51
C GLY A 93 5.05 3.35 -20.14
N LYS A 94 4.63 2.12 -20.46
CA LYS A 94 3.40 1.81 -21.21
C LYS A 94 2.26 1.30 -20.33
N GLY A 95 2.33 1.51 -19.02
CA GLY A 95 1.35 0.95 -18.06
C GLY A 95 -0.10 1.25 -18.42
N LEU A 96 -0.40 2.50 -18.82
CA LEU A 96 -1.76 2.89 -19.25
C LEU A 96 -2.23 2.12 -20.50
N TYR A 97 -1.39 2.04 -21.53
CA TYR A 97 -1.71 1.34 -22.78
C TYR A 97 -1.87 -0.17 -22.56
N LEU A 98 -1.00 -0.77 -21.75
CA LEU A 98 -1.10 -2.19 -21.40
C LEU A 98 -2.37 -2.50 -20.60
N HIS A 99 -2.75 -1.60 -19.69
CA HIS A 99 -3.98 -1.73 -18.92
C HIS A 99 -5.24 -1.63 -19.80
N ALA A 100 -5.30 -0.63 -20.69
CA ALA A 100 -6.38 -0.50 -21.65
C ALA A 100 -6.44 -1.69 -22.63
N GLY A 101 -5.28 -2.15 -23.11
CA GLY A 101 -5.17 -3.33 -23.96
C GLY A 101 -5.70 -4.60 -23.27
N ASN A 102 -5.35 -4.81 -22.00
CA ASN A 102 -5.87 -5.91 -21.20
C ASN A 102 -7.39 -5.86 -21.08
N MET A 103 -7.98 -4.68 -20.81
CA MET A 103 -9.43 -4.52 -20.75
C MET A 103 -10.11 -4.93 -22.08
N LEU A 104 -9.60 -4.42 -23.21
CA LEU A 104 -10.17 -4.74 -24.53
C LEU A 104 -10.06 -6.22 -24.86
N GLU A 105 -8.96 -6.88 -24.48
CA GLU A 105 -8.78 -8.31 -24.68
C GLU A 105 -9.72 -9.13 -23.79
N CYS A 106 -9.91 -8.74 -22.53
CA CYS A 106 -10.87 -9.35 -21.62
C CYS A 106 -12.31 -9.22 -22.14
N MET A 107 -12.67 -8.10 -22.79
CA MET A 107 -13.99 -7.95 -23.42
C MET A 107 -14.23 -8.96 -24.55
N ARG A 108 -13.19 -9.30 -25.32
CA ARG A 108 -13.24 -10.29 -26.40
C ARG A 108 -13.25 -11.72 -25.86
N SER A 109 -12.29 -12.04 -25.00
CA SER A 109 -12.07 -13.37 -24.44
C SER A 109 -13.07 -13.76 -23.34
N ARG A 110 -13.81 -12.79 -22.80
CA ARG A 110 -14.71 -12.94 -21.64
C ARG A 110 -13.99 -13.37 -20.35
N GLN A 111 -12.68 -13.11 -20.26
CA GLN A 111 -11.89 -13.32 -19.06
C GLN A 111 -11.92 -12.08 -18.14
N LEU A 112 -11.53 -12.25 -16.88
CA LEU A 112 -11.40 -11.13 -15.94
C LEU A 112 -10.16 -10.28 -16.26
N PRO A 113 -10.25 -8.93 -16.17
CA PRO A 113 -9.08 -8.06 -16.23
C PRO A 113 -8.11 -8.32 -15.07
N ASN A 114 -6.84 -7.98 -15.28
CA ASN A 114 -5.80 -8.07 -14.22
C ASN A 114 -6.14 -7.21 -12.99
N ALA A 115 -6.95 -6.16 -13.17
CA ALA A 115 -7.51 -5.36 -12.09
C ALA A 115 -9.04 -5.27 -12.26
N ASP A 116 -9.73 -6.34 -11.88
CA ASP A 116 -11.19 -6.38 -11.89
C ASP A 116 -11.82 -5.43 -10.84
N ILE A 117 -13.15 -5.36 -10.87
CA ILE A 117 -13.92 -4.51 -9.94
C ILE A 117 -13.78 -4.92 -8.47
N ALA A 118 -13.55 -6.20 -8.18
CA ALA A 118 -13.39 -6.68 -6.82
C ALA A 118 -12.06 -6.20 -6.23
N ILE A 119 -10.99 -6.21 -7.02
CA ILE A 119 -9.69 -5.60 -6.65
C ILE A 119 -9.87 -4.10 -6.44
N GLY A 120 -10.52 -3.41 -7.37
CA GLY A 120 -10.81 -1.97 -7.25
C GLY A 120 -11.58 -1.62 -5.96
N ALA A 121 -12.61 -2.40 -5.64
CA ALA A 121 -13.39 -2.21 -4.41
C ALA A 121 -12.55 -2.43 -3.14
N LYS A 122 -11.60 -3.38 -3.13
CA LYS A 122 -10.69 -3.58 -1.99
C LYS A 122 -9.77 -2.38 -1.77
N VAL A 123 -9.19 -1.84 -2.85
CA VAL A 123 -8.31 -0.66 -2.78
C VAL A 123 -9.09 0.57 -2.31
N ALA A 124 -10.28 0.82 -2.88
CA ALA A 124 -11.13 1.93 -2.46
C ALA A 124 -11.52 1.84 -0.98
N LYS A 125 -11.89 0.64 -0.49
CA LYS A 125 -12.17 0.42 0.94
C LYS A 125 -10.99 0.80 1.82
N LEU A 126 -9.77 0.38 1.47
CA LEU A 126 -8.57 0.72 2.24
C LEU A 126 -8.39 2.24 2.36
N SER A 127 -8.48 2.97 1.24
CA SER A 127 -8.41 4.44 1.24
C SER A 127 -9.50 5.09 2.09
N HIS A 128 -10.74 4.58 2.02
CA HIS A 128 -11.84 5.08 2.85
C HIS A 128 -11.62 4.81 4.33
N ILE A 129 -11.11 3.63 4.72
CA ILE A 129 -10.82 3.30 6.12
C ILE A 129 -9.86 4.33 6.73
N GLY A 130 -8.77 4.66 6.04
CA GLY A 130 -7.81 5.68 6.51
C GLY A 130 -8.45 7.06 6.68
N ASN A 131 -9.26 7.49 5.70
CA ASN A 131 -9.99 8.76 5.79
C ASN A 131 -11.00 8.78 6.93
N ILE A 132 -11.73 7.69 7.14
CA ILE A 132 -12.71 7.57 8.23
C ILE A 132 -12.01 7.62 9.58
N SER A 133 -10.93 6.86 9.77
CA SER A 133 -10.11 6.88 10.99
C SER A 133 -9.61 8.30 11.31
N CYS A 134 -9.11 9.02 10.31
CA CYS A 134 -8.70 10.42 10.45
C CYS A 134 -9.86 11.34 10.87
N ARG A 135 -11.03 11.22 10.24
CA ARG A 135 -12.22 12.04 10.55
C ARG A 135 -12.75 11.81 11.95
N VAL A 136 -12.77 10.58 12.44
CA VAL A 136 -13.25 10.26 13.80
C VAL A 136 -12.15 10.43 14.86
N GLY A 137 -10.90 10.65 14.45
CA GLY A 137 -9.78 10.86 15.36
C GLY A 137 -9.40 9.64 16.19
N SER A 138 -9.66 8.43 15.68
CA SER A 138 -9.44 7.17 16.41
C SER A 138 -8.87 6.07 15.52
N ALA A 139 -8.08 5.19 16.11
CA ALA A 139 -7.74 3.90 15.49
C ALA A 139 -9.01 3.05 15.41
N LEU A 140 -9.18 2.32 14.30
CA LEU A 140 -10.38 1.53 14.01
C LEU A 140 -9.99 0.09 13.72
N ASN A 141 -10.78 -0.87 14.23
CA ASN A 141 -10.69 -2.25 13.81
C ASN A 141 -11.81 -2.54 12.81
N TRP A 142 -11.43 -3.03 11.63
CA TRP A 142 -12.36 -3.43 10.57
C TRP A 142 -12.54 -4.95 10.57
N ASP A 143 -13.79 -5.39 10.62
CA ASP A 143 -14.17 -6.79 10.47
C ASP A 143 -14.58 -7.06 9.01
N ASN A 144 -13.85 -7.96 8.35
CA ASN A 144 -14.12 -8.34 6.96
C ASN A 144 -15.33 -9.26 6.81
N GLU A 145 -15.74 -9.98 7.86
CA GLU A 145 -16.90 -10.87 7.81
C GLU A 145 -18.18 -10.06 7.86
N THR A 146 -18.28 -9.13 8.81
CA THR A 146 -19.45 -8.26 8.96
C THR A 146 -19.42 -7.03 8.06
N GLY A 147 -18.23 -6.63 7.60
CA GLY A 147 -18.04 -5.41 6.81
C GLY A 147 -18.31 -4.14 7.62
N THR A 148 -17.90 -4.13 8.89
CA THR A 148 -18.13 -3.02 9.82
C THR A 148 -16.91 -2.73 10.69
N PHE A 149 -16.89 -1.53 11.26
CA PHE A 149 -15.93 -1.12 12.28
C PHE A 149 -16.44 -1.45 13.69
N ASP A 150 -15.53 -1.54 14.65
CA ASP A 150 -15.79 -1.50 16.09
C ASP A 150 -16.24 -0.11 16.62
N HIS A 151 -16.64 0.80 15.73
CA HIS A 151 -16.93 2.19 16.06
C HIS A 151 -18.22 2.67 15.36
N LEU A 152 -19.20 3.14 16.15
CA LEU A 152 -20.52 3.53 15.65
C LEU A 152 -20.46 4.67 14.63
N GLU A 153 -19.72 5.75 14.94
CA GLU A 153 -19.62 6.89 14.02
C GLU A 153 -18.88 6.54 12.71
N ALA A 154 -17.82 5.75 12.78
CA ALA A 154 -17.13 5.25 11.60
C ALA A 154 -18.06 4.44 10.69
N ASN A 155 -18.93 3.60 11.26
CA ASN A 155 -19.93 2.84 10.52
C ASN A 155 -21.00 3.72 9.84
N ARG A 156 -21.29 4.92 10.38
CA ARG A 156 -22.15 5.89 9.69
C ARG A 156 -21.45 6.48 8.48
N LEU A 157 -20.16 6.81 8.60
CA LEU A 157 -19.34 7.37 7.52
C LEU A 157 -19.02 6.35 6.41
N ALA A 158 -19.08 5.05 6.72
CA ALA A 158 -18.88 3.98 5.75
C ALA A 158 -20.02 3.84 4.72
N LYS A 159 -21.17 4.50 4.98
CA LYS A 159 -22.37 4.41 4.14
C LYS A 159 -22.59 5.73 3.41
N ALA A 160 -23.04 5.64 2.15
CA ALA A 160 -23.45 6.81 1.39
C ALA A 160 -24.82 7.31 1.86
N SER A 161 -24.92 8.62 2.12
CA SER A 161 -26.20 9.31 2.34
C SER A 161 -26.74 9.79 1.00
N TYR A 162 -27.86 9.22 0.55
CA TYR A 162 -28.50 9.62 -0.69
C TYR A 162 -29.50 10.75 -0.45
N ARG A 163 -29.51 11.74 -1.34
CA ARG A 163 -30.51 12.81 -1.35
C ARG A 163 -31.79 12.31 -2.01
N GLU A 164 -32.95 12.61 -1.44
CA GLU A 164 -34.24 12.30 -2.07
C GLU A 164 -34.37 12.91 -3.49
N PRO A 165 -35.01 12.20 -4.45
CA PRO A 165 -35.68 10.89 -4.32
C PRO A 165 -34.74 9.68 -4.52
N TRP A 166 -33.43 9.88 -4.59
CA TRP A 166 -32.47 8.83 -4.94
C TRP A 166 -32.27 7.85 -3.79
N LYS A 167 -32.22 6.55 -4.10
CA LYS A 167 -31.98 5.48 -3.14
C LYS A 167 -31.00 4.47 -3.72
N LEU A 168 -30.19 3.86 -2.87
CA LEU A 168 -29.30 2.76 -3.28
C LEU A 168 -30.15 1.58 -3.79
N PRO A 169 -29.89 1.06 -5.00
CA PRO A 169 -30.58 -0.14 -5.49
C PRO A 169 -30.38 -1.33 -4.56
N LYS A 170 -31.45 -2.10 -4.36
CA LYS A 170 -31.38 -3.38 -3.65
C LYS A 170 -31.16 -4.48 -4.68
N LEU A 171 -30.26 -5.40 -4.38
CA LEU A 171 -30.09 -6.65 -5.13
C LEU A 171 -31.22 -7.62 -4.78
#